data_AF-A0A2R4FIK7-F1
#
_entry.id   AF-A0A2R4FIK7-F1
#
_cell.length_a   1.000
_cell.length_b   1.000
_cell.length_c   1.000
_cell.angle_alpha   90.00
_cell.angle_beta   90.00
_cell.angle_gamma   90.00
#
_symmetry.space_group_name_H-M   'P 1'
#
loop_
_entity.id
_entity.type
_entity.pdbx_description
1 polymer ?
#
loop_
_entity_poly.entity_id
_entity_poly.type
_entity_poly.pdbx_seq_one_letter_code
_entity_poly.pdbx_strand_id
1 'polypeptide(L)'
;MEAGRRPDADTSSATPPATPARPCRLRVGSEQGCLLPLCICTVYAREPYLCRNKGAATGVEMRTGPELRQARRAADLTLAQVAGLGGLSTSHLSRIESGERPVTPATIELYQRAIRRTLTESPSPTVDDVRRKDFLALTGATVAGAVAGAPPVVDLDECAQWIAWEIWRGDGRELPESLIPAALRPATAQLVQRRQLVRTPAGVVRFPHPGLLDFHLACRVFDGIATGTSGQLETAQTSHATDLVIREFVEQDPASEATLSRWMSGGATEILRVNAAGILAKVDAPETADRVIAALRTDEAMRTLYLTAVASRVLGLSWALAIQLAQGSSVVGPEAALKLAEELRNPRDAAARWCSAVLLHAANATSREAVKAAVTDALRTERAAENLRTMAALLAGADPITTTAERSR
;
A
#
# COMPACT_ATOMS: atom_id res chain seq x y z
N MET A 1 9.53 -56.56 45.73
CA MET A 1 8.08 -56.82 45.97
C MET A 1 7.32 -55.61 45.46
N GLU A 2 6.16 -55.82 44.83
CA GLU A 2 5.09 -54.82 44.53
C GLU A 2 5.56 -53.47 43.92
N ALA A 3 5.44 -53.16 42.62
CA ALA A 3 4.42 -53.45 41.61
C ALA A 3 3.05 -52.76 41.86
N GLY A 4 2.85 -51.60 41.24
CA GLY A 4 1.56 -50.88 41.16
C GLY A 4 1.32 -50.33 39.75
N ARG A 5 0.42 -50.97 39.00
CA ARG A 5 0.00 -50.51 37.65
C ARG A 5 -1.06 -49.42 37.75
N ARG A 6 -1.10 -48.50 36.78
CA ARG A 6 -2.28 -47.71 36.42
C ARG A 6 -2.77 -48.14 35.04
N PRO A 7 -4.09 -48.14 34.75
CA PRO A 7 -4.63 -48.50 33.45
C PRO A 7 -4.71 -47.28 32.51
N ASP A 8 -4.54 -47.54 31.22
CA ASP A 8 -4.80 -46.59 30.13
C ASP A 8 -6.30 -46.41 29.90
N ALA A 9 -6.69 -45.24 29.39
CA ALA A 9 -8.07 -44.93 29.02
C ALA A 9 -8.15 -44.63 27.52
N ASP A 10 -8.74 -45.56 26.76
CA ASP A 10 -9.10 -45.37 25.35
C ASP A 10 -10.22 -44.33 25.21
N THR A 11 -10.03 -43.33 24.37
CA THR A 11 -11.12 -42.49 23.86
C THR A 11 -11.07 -42.39 22.34
N SER A 12 -11.83 -43.27 21.68
CA SER A 12 -12.11 -43.18 20.25
C SER A 12 -13.21 -42.14 19.99
N SER A 13 -12.93 -41.15 19.13
CA SER A 13 -13.91 -40.17 18.66
C SER A 13 -14.18 -40.34 17.17
N ALA A 14 -15.36 -40.86 16.82
CA ALA A 14 -15.78 -41.02 15.44
C ALA A 14 -16.40 -39.73 14.86
N THR A 15 -16.01 -39.36 13.64
CA THR A 15 -16.54 -38.19 12.92
C THR A 15 -17.74 -38.58 12.04
N PRO A 16 -18.87 -37.84 12.07
CA PRO A 16 -20.01 -38.12 11.19
C PRO A 16 -19.81 -37.56 9.76
N PRO A 17 -20.40 -38.18 8.72
CA PRO A 17 -20.23 -37.76 7.33
C PRO A 17 -21.10 -36.54 6.95
N ALA A 18 -20.59 -35.73 6.02
CA ALA A 18 -21.29 -34.54 5.51
C ALA A 18 -22.31 -34.88 4.40
N THR A 19 -23.45 -34.17 4.39
CA THR A 19 -24.54 -34.33 3.41
C THR A 19 -24.42 -33.30 2.27
N PRO A 20 -24.52 -33.67 0.98
CA PRO A 20 -24.41 -32.73 -0.13
C PRO A 20 -25.72 -31.96 -0.41
N ALA A 21 -25.61 -30.65 -0.65
CA ALA A 21 -26.72 -29.78 -1.03
C ALA A 21 -27.08 -29.88 -2.53
N ARG A 22 -28.37 -29.81 -2.87
CA ARG A 22 -28.88 -29.81 -4.26
C ARG A 22 -28.89 -28.40 -4.88
N PRO A 23 -28.65 -28.26 -6.21
CA PRO A 23 -28.62 -26.96 -6.87
C PRO A 23 -30.03 -26.43 -7.20
N CYS A 24 -30.27 -25.15 -6.89
CA CYS A 24 -31.51 -24.46 -7.24
C CYS A 24 -31.36 -23.72 -8.60
N ARG A 25 -32.13 -24.13 -9.62
CA ARG A 25 -32.21 -23.44 -10.92
C ARG A 25 -33.23 -22.29 -10.86
N LEU A 26 -32.89 -21.13 -11.39
CA LEU A 26 -33.85 -20.07 -11.74
C LEU A 26 -33.55 -19.50 -13.14
N ARG A 27 -34.60 -19.00 -13.80
CA ARG A 27 -34.68 -18.73 -15.24
C ARG A 27 -34.93 -17.25 -15.53
N VAL A 28 -34.35 -16.78 -16.64
CA VAL A 28 -34.86 -15.76 -17.59
C VAL A 28 -35.04 -14.31 -17.11
N GLY A 29 -34.65 -13.37 -18.00
CA GLY A 29 -34.98 -11.95 -17.94
C GLY A 29 -34.23 -11.18 -19.02
N SER A 30 -34.89 -10.85 -20.13
CA SER A 30 -34.38 -10.03 -21.24
C SER A 30 -34.83 -8.58 -21.09
N GLU A 31 -34.02 -7.60 -21.52
CA GLU A 31 -34.36 -6.61 -22.57
C GLU A 31 -33.46 -5.34 -22.63
N GLN A 32 -33.15 -4.93 -23.87
CA GLN A 32 -33.12 -3.58 -24.45
C GLN A 32 -32.37 -2.39 -23.76
N GLY A 33 -31.15 -2.12 -24.27
CA GLY A 33 -30.83 -0.92 -25.08
C GLY A 33 -30.93 0.51 -24.51
N CYS A 34 -29.78 1.20 -24.42
CA CYS A 34 -29.68 2.67 -24.61
C CYS A 34 -28.23 3.10 -24.99
N LEU A 35 -28.05 4.28 -25.59
CA LEU A 35 -26.82 4.74 -26.26
C LEU A 35 -26.18 5.99 -25.60
N LEU A 36 -24.82 6.01 -25.52
CA LEU A 36 -23.92 7.16 -25.28
C LEU A 36 -23.94 7.83 -23.87
N PRO A 37 -22.89 8.59 -23.46
CA PRO A 37 -21.46 8.28 -23.57
C PRO A 37 -20.64 8.58 -22.27
N LEU A 38 -19.43 7.99 -22.19
CA LEU A 38 -18.23 8.45 -21.45
C LEU A 38 -18.37 9.06 -20.02
N CYS A 39 -18.04 8.26 -19.00
CA CYS A 39 -17.54 8.77 -17.70
C CYS A 39 -16.49 7.82 -17.10
N ILE A 40 -15.49 8.37 -16.39
CA ILE A 40 -14.38 7.67 -15.72
C ILE A 40 -14.40 8.06 -14.24
N CYS A 41 -13.86 7.17 -13.41
CA CYS A 41 -13.81 7.15 -11.94
C CYS A 41 -15.03 6.48 -11.31
N THR A 42 -14.89 5.21 -10.90
CA THR A 42 -15.14 4.78 -9.50
C THR A 42 -15.07 3.28 -9.18
N VAL A 43 -14.56 3.03 -7.96
CA VAL A 43 -15.06 2.12 -6.90
C VAL A 43 -14.85 2.96 -5.61
N TYR A 44 -15.77 3.18 -4.65
CA TYR A 44 -16.54 2.24 -3.82
C TYR A 44 -17.74 2.90 -3.10
N ALA A 45 -18.80 2.12 -2.92
CA ALA A 45 -19.88 2.21 -1.91
C ALA A 45 -20.72 0.90 -1.96
N ARG A 46 -21.45 0.39 -0.94
CA ARG A 46 -21.67 0.80 0.47
C ARG A 46 -22.18 -0.43 1.27
N GLU A 47 -21.75 -0.59 2.53
CA GLU A 47 -22.44 -1.31 3.63
C GLU A 47 -22.75 -2.83 3.50
N PRO A 48 -23.03 -3.55 4.62
CA PRO A 48 -22.73 -4.98 4.73
C PRO A 48 -23.93 -5.93 4.52
N TYR A 49 -23.61 -7.15 4.07
CA TYR A 49 -24.48 -8.33 3.95
C TYR A 49 -25.81 -8.16 3.19
N LEU A 50 -25.78 -8.44 1.87
CA LEU A 50 -26.73 -9.36 1.21
C LEU A 50 -26.29 -9.70 -0.22
N CYS A 51 -26.33 -10.99 -0.58
CA CYS A 51 -26.07 -11.42 -1.95
C CYS A 51 -27.27 -11.10 -2.88
N ARG A 52 -26.94 -10.86 -4.16
CA ARG A 52 -27.84 -10.59 -5.32
C ARG A 52 -28.37 -9.16 -5.46
N ASN A 53 -27.76 -8.42 -6.38
CA ASN A 53 -28.45 -8.08 -7.63
C ASN A 53 -27.45 -7.90 -8.78
N LYS A 54 -27.84 -8.27 -10.01
CA LYS A 54 -27.05 -8.07 -11.23
C LYS A 54 -27.62 -6.89 -12.03
N GLY A 55 -26.75 -5.98 -12.46
CA GLY A 55 -27.00 -5.09 -13.59
C GLY A 55 -27.42 -3.65 -13.24
N ALA A 56 -26.43 -2.75 -13.09
CA ALA A 56 -26.49 -1.34 -13.46
C ALA A 56 -25.07 -0.74 -13.47
N ALA A 57 -24.85 0.32 -14.24
CA ALA A 57 -23.54 0.91 -14.55
C ALA A 57 -22.66 1.28 -13.34
N THR A 58 -21.36 0.96 -13.42
CA THR A 58 -20.33 1.41 -12.48
C THR A 58 -20.01 2.89 -12.68
N GLY A 59 -20.57 3.73 -11.81
CA GLY A 59 -20.29 5.15 -11.71
C GLY A 59 -20.83 5.70 -10.39
N VAL A 60 -20.10 5.54 -9.29
CA VAL A 60 -20.31 6.36 -8.08
C VAL A 60 -19.95 7.81 -8.41
N GLU A 61 -21.02 8.54 -8.68
CA GLU A 61 -21.10 9.99 -8.68
C GLU A 61 -20.61 10.49 -7.31
N MET A 62 -19.68 11.45 -7.27
CA MET A 62 -19.18 12.04 -6.01
C MET A 62 -20.27 12.91 -5.39
N ARG A 63 -21.23 12.29 -4.72
CA ARG A 63 -22.47 12.90 -4.21
C ARG A 63 -22.28 13.55 -2.85
N THR A 64 -21.23 13.21 -2.12
CA THR A 64 -21.02 13.60 -0.72
C THR A 64 -19.68 14.26 -0.46
N GLY A 65 -19.62 15.06 0.61
CA GLY A 65 -18.40 15.71 1.08
C GLY A 65 -17.23 14.76 1.35
N PRO A 66 -17.44 13.67 2.10
CA PRO A 66 -16.40 12.68 2.38
C PRO A 66 -15.80 12.03 1.12
N GLU A 67 -16.61 11.75 0.10
CA GLU A 67 -16.12 11.21 -1.19
C GLU A 67 -15.19 12.20 -1.90
N LEU A 68 -15.55 13.49 -1.94
CA LEU A 68 -14.67 14.54 -2.49
C LEU A 68 -13.35 14.65 -1.71
N ARG A 69 -13.42 14.57 -0.37
CA ARG A 69 -12.22 14.58 0.51
C ARG A 69 -11.30 13.41 0.22
N GLN A 70 -11.86 12.21 0.09
CA GLN A 70 -11.11 10.98 -0.20
C GLN A 70 -10.48 11.05 -1.59
N ALA A 71 -11.25 11.40 -2.63
CA ALA A 71 -10.75 11.54 -4.00
C ALA A 71 -9.62 12.58 -4.11
N ARG A 72 -9.74 13.70 -3.37
CA ARG A 72 -8.68 14.71 -3.28
C ARG A 72 -7.42 14.19 -2.58
N ARG A 73 -7.56 13.50 -1.44
CA ARG A 73 -6.42 12.91 -0.70
C ARG A 73 -5.70 11.84 -1.52
N ALA A 74 -6.43 11.00 -2.26
CA ALA A 74 -5.87 9.97 -3.12
C ALA A 74 -5.06 10.55 -4.31
N ALA A 75 -5.39 11.77 -4.75
CA ALA A 75 -4.62 12.52 -5.74
C ALA A 75 -3.51 13.40 -5.13
N ASP A 76 -3.17 13.18 -3.86
CA ASP A 76 -2.26 13.98 -3.00
C ASP A 76 -2.47 15.50 -3.08
N LEU A 77 -3.72 15.91 -3.30
CA LEU A 77 -4.09 17.32 -3.38
C LEU A 77 -4.41 17.89 -1.99
N THR A 78 -3.84 19.04 -1.68
CA THR A 78 -4.29 19.86 -0.55
C THR A 78 -5.62 20.55 -0.86
N LEU A 79 -6.38 20.87 0.18
CA LEU A 79 -7.61 21.66 0.05
C LEU A 79 -7.33 23.05 -0.57
N ALA A 80 -6.13 23.61 -0.32
CA ALA A 80 -5.68 24.88 -0.86
C ALA A 80 -5.44 24.84 -2.38
N GLN A 81 -4.86 23.76 -2.92
CA GLN A 81 -4.69 23.58 -4.36
C GLN A 81 -6.05 23.50 -5.09
N VAL A 82 -7.00 22.73 -4.55
CA VAL A 82 -8.36 22.65 -5.15
C VAL A 82 -9.10 23.98 -5.03
N ALA A 83 -8.96 24.68 -3.91
CA ALA A 83 -9.52 26.02 -3.70
C ALA A 83 -8.99 27.04 -4.73
N GLY A 84 -7.67 27.11 -4.90
CA GLY A 84 -7.00 28.01 -5.85
C GLY A 84 -7.40 27.75 -7.32
N LEU A 85 -7.57 26.48 -7.71
CA LEU A 85 -8.03 26.12 -9.06
C LEU A 85 -9.48 26.49 -9.36
N GLY A 86 -10.30 26.68 -8.32
CA GLY A 86 -11.73 27.04 -8.44
C GLY A 86 -12.06 28.49 -8.14
N GLY A 87 -11.10 29.30 -7.68
CA GLY A 87 -11.38 30.63 -7.13
C GLY A 87 -12.25 30.60 -5.86
N LEU A 88 -12.24 29.48 -5.13
CA LEU A 88 -13.02 29.28 -3.90
C LEU A 88 -12.11 29.42 -2.67
N SER A 89 -12.70 29.65 -1.50
CA SER A 89 -11.94 29.62 -0.23
C SER A 89 -11.80 28.19 0.30
N THR A 90 -10.69 27.92 0.99
CA THR A 90 -10.47 26.65 1.69
C THR A 90 -11.58 26.36 2.71
N SER A 91 -12.03 27.37 3.45
CA SER A 91 -13.16 27.25 4.38
C SER A 91 -14.45 26.80 3.68
N HIS A 92 -14.75 27.31 2.48
CA HIS A 92 -15.92 26.88 1.70
C HIS A 92 -15.82 25.40 1.30
N LEU A 93 -14.66 24.96 0.77
CA LEU A 93 -14.45 23.56 0.41
C LEU A 93 -14.46 22.63 1.64
N SER A 94 -13.91 23.07 2.77
CA SER A 94 -13.89 22.28 4.02
C SER A 94 -15.30 21.96 4.51
N ARG A 95 -16.22 22.94 4.43
CA ARG A 95 -17.64 22.75 4.79
C ARG A 95 -18.39 21.83 3.84
N ILE A 96 -18.02 21.79 2.57
CA ILE A 96 -18.56 20.79 1.65
C ILE A 96 -18.03 19.41 2.04
N GLU A 97 -16.71 19.28 2.25
CA GLU A 97 -16.10 18.00 2.64
C GLU A 97 -16.57 17.43 3.99
N SER A 98 -16.96 18.28 4.96
CA SER A 98 -17.55 17.85 6.23
C SER A 98 -19.04 17.51 6.15
N GLY A 99 -19.71 17.82 5.03
CA GLY A 99 -21.16 17.68 4.87
C GLY A 99 -21.99 18.84 5.46
N GLU A 100 -21.35 19.88 6.03
CA GLU A 100 -22.03 21.12 6.46
C GLU A 100 -22.66 21.89 5.28
N ARG A 101 -22.18 21.64 4.05
CA ARG A 101 -22.74 22.19 2.81
C ARG A 101 -22.95 21.07 1.79
N PRO A 102 -24.04 21.13 0.99
CA PRO A 102 -24.30 20.14 -0.05
C PRO A 102 -23.22 20.20 -1.12
N VAL A 103 -22.88 19.04 -1.68
CA VAL A 103 -22.08 18.95 -2.90
C VAL A 103 -22.91 19.46 -4.07
N THR A 104 -22.31 20.31 -4.92
CA THR A 104 -22.94 20.78 -6.16
C THR A 104 -22.22 20.18 -7.37
N PRO A 105 -22.88 20.05 -8.54
CA PRO A 105 -22.21 19.60 -9.77
C PRO A 105 -20.97 20.43 -10.12
N ALA A 106 -21.00 21.74 -9.90
CA ALA A 106 -19.83 22.62 -10.08
C ALA A 106 -18.67 22.26 -9.13
N THR A 107 -18.95 21.82 -7.91
CA THR A 107 -17.93 21.30 -6.99
C THR A 107 -17.35 19.97 -7.48
N ILE A 108 -18.19 19.06 -7.98
CA ILE A 108 -17.76 17.77 -8.56
C ILE A 108 -16.81 18.03 -9.73
N GLU A 109 -17.20 18.89 -10.67
CA GLU A 109 -16.37 19.28 -11.82
C GLU A 109 -15.03 19.91 -11.40
N LEU A 110 -15.04 20.76 -10.36
CA LEU A 110 -13.81 21.37 -9.83
C LEU A 110 -12.84 20.30 -9.31
N TYR A 111 -13.32 19.35 -8.49
CA TYR A 111 -12.46 18.27 -7.98
C TYR A 111 -11.97 17.38 -9.12
N GLN A 112 -12.84 16.97 -10.05
CA GLN A 112 -12.44 16.20 -11.22
C GLN A 112 -11.39 16.92 -12.09
N ARG A 113 -11.48 18.25 -12.21
CA ARG A 113 -10.54 19.09 -12.97
C ARG A 113 -9.21 19.22 -12.24
N ALA A 114 -9.24 19.45 -10.93
CA ALA A 114 -8.05 19.52 -10.09
C ALA A 114 -7.29 18.20 -10.07
N ILE A 115 -7.98 17.09 -9.87
CA ILE A 115 -7.42 15.74 -9.98
C ILE A 115 -6.79 15.56 -11.36
N ARG A 116 -7.58 15.67 -12.45
CA ARG A 116 -7.06 15.49 -13.83
C ARG A 116 -5.82 16.34 -14.13
N ARG A 117 -5.79 17.59 -13.65
CA ARG A 117 -4.65 18.49 -13.81
C ARG A 117 -3.40 17.91 -13.12
N THR A 118 -3.50 17.51 -11.86
CA THR A 118 -2.41 16.85 -11.12
C THR A 118 -1.95 15.55 -11.80
N LEU A 119 -2.89 14.73 -12.30
CA LEU A 119 -2.56 13.49 -13.03
C LEU A 119 -1.82 13.74 -14.36
N THR A 120 -1.86 14.97 -14.91
CA THR A 120 -1.31 15.33 -16.22
C THR A 120 -0.06 16.21 -16.12
N GLU A 121 0.01 17.10 -15.13
CA GLU A 121 1.08 18.09 -14.97
C GLU A 121 2.21 17.67 -14.02
N SER A 122 2.00 16.67 -13.16
CA SER A 122 3.10 16.13 -12.35
C SER A 122 4.11 15.40 -13.24
N PRO A 123 5.36 15.87 -13.38
CA PRO A 123 6.41 15.01 -13.89
C PRO A 123 6.48 13.80 -12.96
N SER A 124 6.27 12.60 -13.51
CA SER A 124 6.29 11.38 -12.71
C SER A 124 7.61 11.37 -11.92
N PRO A 125 7.59 11.30 -10.57
CA PRO A 125 8.82 11.03 -9.84
C PRO A 125 9.40 9.76 -10.44
N THR A 126 10.68 9.81 -10.80
CA THR A 126 11.36 8.67 -11.42
C THR A 126 11.28 7.51 -10.45
N VAL A 127 10.49 6.48 -10.80
CA VAL A 127 10.23 5.29 -9.98
C VAL A 127 11.44 4.35 -10.05
N ASP A 128 12.63 4.91 -9.91
CA ASP A 128 13.90 4.19 -9.86
C ASP A 128 14.25 3.87 -8.39
N ASP A 129 15.14 2.91 -8.21
CA ASP A 129 15.69 2.47 -6.92
C ASP A 129 14.72 1.75 -5.95
N VAL A 130 14.10 0.68 -6.46
CA VAL A 130 14.16 -0.63 -5.78
C VAL A 130 14.70 -1.62 -6.81
N ARG A 131 15.58 -2.57 -6.42
CA ARG A 131 16.16 -3.58 -7.33
C ARG A 131 15.12 -4.66 -7.75
N ARG A 132 14.11 -4.26 -8.53
CA ARG A 132 13.03 -5.15 -9.03
C ARG A 132 13.55 -6.27 -9.93
N LYS A 133 14.60 -6.00 -10.72
CA LYS A 133 15.11 -6.93 -11.75
C LYS A 133 16.07 -8.01 -11.24
N ASP A 134 16.73 -7.81 -10.10
CA ASP A 134 17.77 -8.75 -9.63
C ASP A 134 17.21 -9.98 -8.90
N PHE A 135 15.94 -9.97 -8.50
CA PHE A 135 15.30 -11.06 -7.74
C PHE A 135 14.61 -12.12 -8.63
N LEU A 136 14.36 -11.82 -9.91
CA LEU A 136 13.44 -12.60 -10.77
C LEU A 136 14.06 -13.78 -11.52
N ALA A 137 15.17 -14.35 -11.02
CA ALA A 137 15.84 -15.47 -11.67
C ALA A 137 15.13 -16.83 -11.53
N LEU A 138 14.07 -16.97 -10.71
CA LEU A 138 13.50 -18.29 -10.40
C LEU A 138 11.99 -18.31 -10.06
N THR A 139 11.12 -18.26 -11.07
CA THR A 139 9.79 -18.93 -11.00
C THR A 139 9.17 -19.12 -12.38
N GLY A 140 9.05 -20.38 -12.82
CA GLY A 140 8.40 -20.75 -14.08
C GLY A 140 6.88 -20.86 -13.97
N ALA A 141 6.17 -20.61 -15.07
CA ALA A 141 4.71 -20.63 -15.11
C ALA A 141 4.13 -22.04 -14.94
N THR A 142 3.04 -22.15 -14.15
CA THR A 142 2.19 -23.35 -14.12
C THR A 142 0.90 -23.06 -14.89
N VAL A 143 0.67 -23.77 -16.00
CA VAL A 143 -0.56 -23.69 -16.80
C VAL A 143 -1.33 -24.99 -16.65
N ALA A 144 -2.50 -24.93 -16.00
CA ALA A 144 -3.41 -26.08 -15.91
C ALA A 144 -4.17 -26.29 -17.23
N GLY A 145 -4.36 -27.55 -17.62
CA GLY A 145 -4.93 -27.93 -18.92
C GLY A 145 -6.41 -27.57 -19.08
N ALA A 146 -6.80 -27.19 -20.30
CA ALA A 146 -8.17 -26.79 -20.63
C ALA A 146 -9.04 -27.97 -21.06
N VAL A 147 -10.25 -28.05 -20.49
CA VAL A 147 -11.38 -28.78 -21.08
C VAL A 147 -12.12 -27.84 -22.02
N ALA A 148 -12.62 -28.33 -23.16
CA ALA A 148 -13.27 -27.52 -24.19
C ALA A 148 -14.67 -27.01 -23.77
N GLY A 149 -14.71 -26.03 -22.86
CA GLY A 149 -15.86 -25.17 -22.61
C GLY A 149 -15.72 -23.83 -23.32
N ALA A 150 -16.78 -23.02 -23.31
CA ALA A 150 -16.67 -21.61 -23.71
C ALA A 150 -15.60 -20.92 -22.84
N PRO A 151 -14.76 -20.02 -23.42
CA PRO A 151 -13.71 -19.36 -22.65
C PRO A 151 -14.33 -18.62 -21.46
N PRO A 152 -13.76 -18.74 -20.24
CA PRO A 152 -14.31 -18.08 -19.07
C PRO A 152 -14.37 -16.57 -19.30
N VAL A 153 -15.47 -15.94 -18.89
CA VAL A 153 -15.57 -14.49 -18.88
C VAL A 153 -14.64 -13.96 -17.80
N VAL A 154 -13.46 -13.51 -18.22
CA VAL A 154 -12.46 -12.88 -17.37
C VAL A 154 -13.04 -11.60 -16.79
N ASP A 155 -12.93 -11.44 -15.47
CA ASP A 155 -13.33 -10.20 -14.81
C ASP A 155 -12.35 -9.06 -15.15
N LEU A 156 -12.90 -7.84 -15.27
CA LEU A 156 -12.10 -6.69 -15.67
C LEU A 156 -11.18 -6.20 -14.56
N ASP A 157 -11.62 -6.29 -13.29
CA ASP A 157 -10.79 -5.91 -12.16
C ASP A 157 -9.70 -6.97 -11.91
N GLU A 158 -10.01 -8.28 -12.00
CA GLU A 158 -9.00 -9.35 -12.00
C GLU A 158 -7.95 -9.14 -13.11
N CYS A 159 -8.36 -8.78 -14.32
CA CYS A 159 -7.45 -8.47 -15.43
C CYS A 159 -6.57 -7.24 -15.13
N ALA A 160 -7.15 -6.17 -14.57
CA ALA A 160 -6.40 -4.97 -14.19
C ALA A 160 -5.39 -5.26 -13.06
N GLN A 161 -5.79 -6.03 -12.04
CA GLN A 161 -4.91 -6.52 -10.98
C GLN A 161 -3.74 -7.35 -11.52
N TRP A 162 -3.99 -8.26 -12.47
CA TRP A 162 -2.94 -9.08 -13.09
C TRP A 162 -1.96 -8.21 -13.89
N ILE A 163 -2.45 -7.25 -14.67
CA ILE A 163 -1.59 -6.33 -15.44
C ILE A 163 -0.78 -5.44 -14.50
N ALA A 164 -1.37 -4.95 -13.40
CA ALA A 164 -0.67 -4.17 -12.39
C ALA A 164 0.48 -4.97 -11.74
N TRP A 165 0.22 -6.22 -11.38
CA TRP A 165 1.21 -7.14 -10.82
C TRP A 165 2.40 -7.37 -11.76
N GLU A 166 2.16 -7.64 -13.05
CA GLU A 166 3.24 -7.89 -14.01
C GLU A 166 3.99 -6.62 -14.42
N ILE A 167 3.34 -5.45 -14.50
CA ILE A 167 4.04 -4.15 -14.64
C ILE A 167 4.98 -3.93 -13.46
N TRP A 168 4.50 -4.16 -12.23
CA TRP A 168 5.26 -3.93 -11.00
C TRP A 168 6.42 -4.91 -10.81
N ARG A 169 6.24 -6.20 -11.17
CA ARG A 169 7.35 -7.17 -11.24
C ARG A 169 8.41 -6.79 -12.26
N GLY A 170 8.04 -6.07 -13.32
CA GLY A 170 8.98 -5.47 -14.25
C GLY A 170 9.78 -4.32 -13.63
N ASP A 171 10.02 -3.26 -14.41
CA ASP A 171 10.56 -2.00 -13.88
C ASP A 171 9.48 -1.05 -13.32
N GLY A 172 8.20 -1.45 -13.33
CA GLY A 172 7.10 -0.66 -12.78
C GLY A 172 6.53 0.39 -13.74
N ARG A 173 6.86 0.34 -15.05
CA ARG A 173 6.44 1.37 -16.02
C ARG A 173 5.45 0.85 -17.07
N GLU A 174 5.80 -0.22 -17.79
CA GLU A 174 5.04 -0.69 -18.97
C GLU A 174 5.10 -2.21 -19.10
N LEU A 175 4.09 -2.82 -19.72
CA LEU A 175 4.02 -4.27 -20.01
C LEU A 175 3.89 -4.50 -21.53
N PRO A 176 4.82 -5.19 -22.18
CA PRO A 176 4.66 -5.63 -23.57
C PRO A 176 3.39 -6.47 -23.77
N GLU A 177 2.57 -6.13 -24.76
CA GLU A 177 1.31 -6.82 -25.03
C GLU A 177 1.52 -8.29 -25.46
N SER A 178 2.71 -8.62 -25.95
CA SER A 178 3.16 -9.98 -26.21
C SER A 178 3.20 -10.86 -24.96
N LEU A 179 3.46 -10.29 -23.77
CA LEU A 179 3.46 -11.00 -22.49
C LEU A 179 2.05 -11.21 -21.91
N ILE A 180 1.02 -10.55 -22.45
CA ILE A 180 -0.35 -10.69 -21.96
C ILE A 180 -0.94 -12.02 -22.46
N PRO A 181 -1.37 -12.93 -21.55
CA PRO A 181 -2.00 -14.20 -21.89
C PRO A 181 -3.18 -14.01 -22.83
N ALA A 182 -3.32 -14.90 -23.82
CA ALA A 182 -4.37 -14.81 -24.82
C ALA A 182 -5.79 -14.72 -24.23
N ALA A 183 -6.03 -15.36 -23.07
CA ALA A 183 -7.29 -15.30 -22.32
C ALA A 183 -7.61 -13.89 -21.77
N LEU A 184 -6.61 -13.09 -21.40
CA LEU A 184 -6.81 -11.76 -20.81
C LEU A 184 -6.99 -10.67 -21.88
N ARG A 185 -6.48 -10.86 -23.11
CA ARG A 185 -6.49 -9.85 -24.18
C ARG A 185 -7.87 -9.21 -24.46
N PRO A 186 -9.01 -9.93 -24.46
CA PRO A 186 -10.33 -9.32 -24.62
C PRO A 186 -10.70 -8.37 -23.46
N ALA A 187 -10.29 -8.68 -22.23
CA ALA A 187 -10.48 -7.82 -21.07
C ALA A 187 -9.50 -6.62 -21.12
N THR A 188 -8.24 -6.82 -21.52
CA THR A 188 -7.27 -5.74 -21.76
C THR A 188 -7.77 -4.74 -22.80
N ALA A 189 -8.35 -5.21 -23.91
CA ALA A 189 -8.92 -4.35 -24.93
C ALA A 189 -10.07 -3.48 -24.38
N GLN A 190 -10.91 -4.04 -23.49
CA GLN A 190 -11.97 -3.29 -22.80
C GLN A 190 -11.40 -2.27 -21.80
N LEU A 191 -10.35 -2.60 -21.04
CA LEU A 191 -9.64 -1.66 -20.16
C LEU A 191 -9.05 -0.48 -20.96
N VAL A 192 -8.50 -0.73 -22.15
CA VAL A 192 -8.02 0.33 -23.07
C VAL A 192 -9.19 1.17 -23.60
N GLN A 193 -10.30 0.54 -24.01
CA GLN A 193 -11.51 1.26 -24.45
C GLN A 193 -12.10 2.15 -23.34
N ARG A 194 -12.08 1.67 -22.09
CA ARG A 194 -12.48 2.42 -20.88
C ARG A 194 -11.43 3.44 -20.41
N ARG A 195 -10.28 3.53 -21.07
CA ARG A 195 -9.13 4.38 -20.72
C ARG A 195 -8.56 4.14 -19.32
N GLN A 196 -8.76 2.94 -18.77
CA GLN A 196 -8.06 2.46 -17.57
C GLN A 196 -6.64 2.01 -17.89
N LEU A 197 -6.39 1.61 -19.14
CA LEU A 197 -5.06 1.38 -19.70
C LEU A 197 -4.83 2.26 -20.93
N VAL A 198 -3.56 2.56 -21.20
CA VAL A 198 -3.08 3.19 -22.42
C VAL A 198 -2.23 2.16 -23.16
N ARG A 199 -2.62 1.84 -24.41
CA ARG A 199 -1.77 1.14 -25.36
C ARG A 199 -0.95 2.17 -26.14
N THR A 200 0.36 1.97 -26.25
CA THR A 200 1.23 2.82 -27.07
C THR A 200 1.44 2.23 -28.48
N PRO A 201 1.90 3.02 -29.46
CA PRO A 201 2.27 2.51 -30.79
C PRO A 201 3.37 1.43 -30.78
N ALA A 202 4.16 1.34 -29.70
CA ALA A 202 5.23 0.35 -29.55
C ALA A 202 4.73 -1.04 -29.09
N GLY A 203 3.41 -1.24 -28.94
CA GLY A 203 2.86 -2.54 -28.53
C GLY A 203 3.03 -2.86 -27.04
N VAL A 204 3.17 -1.83 -26.20
CA VAL A 204 3.14 -1.93 -24.73
C VAL A 204 1.85 -1.34 -24.17
N VAL A 205 1.41 -1.83 -23.02
CA VAL A 205 0.32 -1.27 -22.22
C VAL A 205 0.84 -0.71 -20.90
N ARG A 206 0.22 0.36 -20.42
CA ARG A 206 0.49 0.92 -19.08
C ARG A 206 -0.75 1.56 -18.49
N PHE A 207 -0.77 1.77 -17.18
CA PHE A 207 -1.78 2.63 -16.57
C PHE A 207 -1.53 4.11 -16.96
N PRO A 208 -2.58 4.92 -17.15
CA PRO A 208 -2.43 6.34 -17.46
C PRO A 208 -1.86 7.15 -16.29
N HIS A 209 -1.98 6.66 -15.05
CA HIS A 209 -1.49 7.30 -13.84
C HIS A 209 -0.93 6.26 -12.85
N PRO A 210 0.21 6.51 -12.17
CA PRO A 210 0.81 5.57 -11.21
C PRO A 210 -0.15 5.14 -10.08
N GLY A 211 -0.97 6.06 -9.56
CA GLY A 211 -1.96 5.72 -8.52
C GLY A 211 -3.01 4.66 -8.93
N LEU A 212 -3.24 4.42 -10.23
CA LEU A 212 -4.08 3.29 -10.68
C LEU A 212 -3.30 1.97 -10.65
N LEU A 213 -2.02 1.99 -11.00
CA LEU A 213 -1.11 0.85 -10.83
C LEU A 213 -1.03 0.47 -9.35
N ASP A 214 -0.78 1.44 -8.47
CA ASP A 214 -0.75 1.23 -7.02
C ASP A 214 -2.09 0.71 -6.48
N PHE A 215 -3.22 1.23 -6.94
CA PHE A 215 -4.55 0.76 -6.52
C PHE A 215 -4.80 -0.70 -6.90
N HIS A 216 -4.64 -1.07 -8.18
CA HIS A 216 -4.89 -2.45 -8.62
C HIS A 216 -3.86 -3.43 -8.04
N LEU A 217 -2.61 -3.00 -7.81
CA LEU A 217 -1.61 -3.77 -7.08
C LEU A 217 -2.01 -3.97 -5.61
N ALA A 218 -2.46 -2.90 -4.93
CA ALA A 218 -2.88 -2.93 -3.54
C ALA A 218 -4.10 -3.83 -3.32
N CYS A 219 -5.11 -3.78 -4.18
CA CYS A 219 -6.25 -4.71 -4.12
C CYS A 219 -5.79 -6.16 -4.17
N ARG A 220 -4.92 -6.50 -5.13
CA ARG A 220 -4.39 -7.86 -5.31
C ARG A 220 -3.59 -8.35 -4.09
N VAL A 221 -2.75 -7.48 -3.54
CA VAL A 221 -1.96 -7.75 -2.33
C VAL A 221 -2.85 -7.89 -1.11
N PHE A 222 -3.89 -7.06 -1.00
CA PHE A 222 -4.86 -7.14 0.09
C PHE A 222 -5.71 -8.42 0.05
N ASP A 223 -6.14 -8.88 -1.13
CA ASP A 223 -6.79 -10.19 -1.29
C ASP A 223 -5.88 -11.32 -0.74
N GLY A 224 -4.56 -11.20 -0.94
CA GLY A 224 -3.56 -12.09 -0.33
C GLY A 224 -3.54 -12.00 1.20
N ILE A 225 -3.44 -10.79 1.77
CA ILE A 225 -3.44 -10.55 3.21
C ILE A 225 -4.71 -11.09 3.88
N ALA A 226 -5.89 -10.75 3.33
CA ALA A 226 -7.20 -11.13 3.87
C ALA A 226 -7.43 -12.65 3.83
N THR A 227 -6.88 -13.35 2.83
CA THR A 227 -6.91 -14.82 2.72
C THR A 227 -5.79 -15.52 3.49
N GLY A 228 -4.84 -14.78 4.08
CA GLY A 228 -3.68 -15.35 4.75
C GLY A 228 -2.64 -15.96 3.80
N THR A 229 -2.59 -15.52 2.54
CA THR A 229 -1.63 -15.98 1.53
C THR A 229 -0.53 -14.93 1.26
N SER A 230 0.71 -15.28 1.60
CA SER A 230 1.85 -14.35 1.66
C SER A 230 2.67 -14.22 0.37
N GLY A 231 2.51 -15.12 -0.60
CA GLY A 231 3.45 -15.31 -1.72
C GLY A 231 3.73 -14.07 -2.60
N GLN A 232 2.81 -13.10 -2.61
CA GLN A 232 3.02 -11.81 -3.29
C GLN A 232 3.97 -10.90 -2.49
N LEU A 233 3.79 -10.82 -1.18
CA LEU A 233 4.67 -10.06 -0.28
C LEU A 233 5.99 -10.77 0.02
N GLU A 234 6.13 -12.06 -0.26
CA GLU A 234 7.38 -12.80 -0.10
C GLU A 234 8.41 -12.53 -1.21
N THR A 235 7.94 -12.14 -2.40
CA THR A 235 8.73 -12.20 -3.65
C THR A 235 9.18 -10.86 -4.22
N ALA A 236 8.65 -9.74 -3.75
CA ALA A 236 9.19 -8.41 -4.07
C ALA A 236 8.71 -7.36 -3.05
N GLN A 237 9.49 -6.28 -2.90
CA GLN A 237 9.20 -5.21 -1.94
C GLN A 237 8.17 -4.22 -2.50
N THR A 238 7.10 -3.96 -1.74
CA THR A 238 6.06 -2.98 -2.12
C THR A 238 6.59 -1.55 -2.07
N SER A 239 5.96 -0.63 -2.81
CA SER A 239 6.35 0.79 -2.78
C SER A 239 5.64 1.51 -1.64
N HIS A 240 6.22 2.61 -1.15
CA HIS A 240 5.56 3.46 -0.14
C HIS A 240 4.17 3.95 -0.58
N ALA A 241 3.97 4.23 -1.88
CA ALA A 241 2.66 4.62 -2.41
C ALA A 241 1.66 3.45 -2.40
N THR A 242 2.12 2.25 -2.78
CA THR A 242 1.31 1.02 -2.73
C THR A 242 0.92 0.70 -1.29
N ASP A 243 1.85 0.76 -0.33
CA ASP A 243 1.58 0.49 1.08
C ASP A 243 0.52 1.46 1.65
N LEU A 244 0.55 2.74 1.26
CA LEU A 244 -0.45 3.72 1.68
C LEU A 244 -1.85 3.37 1.17
N VAL A 245 -2.00 2.74 0.01
CA VAL A 245 -3.29 2.25 -0.47
C VAL A 245 -3.69 0.96 0.26
N ILE A 246 -2.75 0.02 0.47
CA ILE A 246 -3.03 -1.23 1.21
C ILE A 246 -3.52 -0.91 2.63
N ARG A 247 -2.91 0.09 3.29
CA ARG A 247 -3.33 0.58 4.60
C ARG A 247 -4.82 0.90 4.68
N GLU A 248 -5.38 1.61 3.70
CA GLU A 248 -6.79 2.03 3.73
C GLU A 248 -7.75 0.82 3.75
N PHE A 249 -7.32 -0.33 3.24
CA PHE A 249 -8.04 -1.61 3.36
C PHE A 249 -7.79 -2.28 4.72
N VAL A 250 -6.54 -2.31 5.20
CA VAL A 250 -6.14 -2.91 6.48
C VAL A 250 -6.78 -2.21 7.68
N GLU A 251 -6.91 -0.89 7.67
CA GLU A 251 -7.60 -0.11 8.71
C GLU A 251 -9.10 -0.44 8.83
N GLN A 252 -9.67 -1.10 7.82
CA GLN A 252 -11.07 -1.57 7.79
C GLN A 252 -11.22 -3.07 8.10
N ASP A 253 -10.11 -3.82 8.17
CA ASP A 253 -10.09 -5.25 8.47
C ASP A 253 -9.04 -5.62 9.54
N PRO A 254 -9.44 -5.69 10.82
CA PRO A 254 -8.58 -6.12 11.92
C PRO A 254 -7.98 -7.53 11.74
N ALA A 255 -8.60 -8.41 10.95
CA ALA A 255 -8.04 -9.73 10.68
C ALA A 255 -6.79 -9.63 9.78
N SER A 256 -6.82 -8.74 8.79
CA SER A 256 -5.66 -8.39 7.96
C SER A 256 -4.54 -7.74 8.76
N GLU A 257 -4.84 -6.82 9.69
CA GLU A 257 -3.81 -6.24 10.57
C GLU A 257 -3.15 -7.32 11.45
N ALA A 258 -3.96 -8.25 12.00
CA ALA A 258 -3.44 -9.37 12.77
C ALA A 258 -2.59 -10.33 11.91
N THR A 259 -2.95 -10.55 10.64
CA THR A 259 -2.16 -11.33 9.68
C THR A 259 -0.82 -10.67 9.40
N LEU A 260 -0.80 -9.37 9.07
CA LEU A 260 0.43 -8.59 8.89
C LEU A 260 1.30 -8.59 10.16
N SER A 261 0.69 -8.49 11.35
CA SER A 261 1.42 -8.52 12.62
C SER A 261 2.15 -9.86 12.83
N ARG A 262 1.52 -10.99 12.45
CA ARG A 262 2.17 -12.32 12.46
C ARG A 262 3.29 -12.41 11.43
N TRP A 263 3.05 -11.93 10.21
CA TRP A 263 4.05 -11.95 9.13
C TRP A 263 5.26 -11.06 9.42
N MET A 264 5.07 -9.87 10.00
CA MET A 264 6.17 -9.02 10.45
C MET A 264 7.06 -9.74 11.48
N SER A 265 6.45 -10.48 12.42
CA SER A 265 7.16 -11.10 13.55
C SER A 265 7.78 -12.46 13.22
N GLY A 266 7.25 -13.19 12.25
CA GLY A 266 7.62 -14.59 11.98
C GLY A 266 7.51 -15.01 10.51
N GLY A 267 7.47 -14.06 9.57
CA GLY A 267 7.44 -14.32 8.14
C GLY A 267 8.71 -15.02 7.64
N ALA A 268 8.53 -15.99 6.75
CA ALA A 268 9.60 -16.88 6.28
C ALA A 268 10.74 -16.16 5.52
N THR A 269 10.46 -15.03 4.87
CA THR A 269 11.46 -14.21 4.16
C THR A 269 11.57 -12.82 4.78
N GLU A 270 12.77 -12.23 4.71
CA GLU A 270 13.02 -10.84 5.13
C GLU A 270 12.13 -9.86 4.36
N ILE A 271 11.84 -10.15 3.08
CA ILE A 271 10.97 -9.37 2.22
C ILE A 271 9.52 -9.38 2.74
N LEU A 272 9.00 -10.54 3.16
CA LEU A 272 7.67 -10.63 3.78
C LEU A 272 7.62 -9.83 5.09
N ARG A 273 8.65 -9.93 5.93
CA ARG A 273 8.70 -9.20 7.21
C ARG A 273 8.77 -7.69 7.00
N VAL A 274 9.64 -7.20 6.10
CA VAL A 274 9.78 -5.76 5.81
C VAL A 274 8.55 -5.17 5.11
N ASN A 275 7.89 -5.92 4.22
CA ASN A 275 6.63 -5.49 3.61
C ASN A 275 5.50 -5.39 4.63
N ALA A 276 5.36 -6.40 5.50
CA ALA A 276 4.35 -6.39 6.56
C ALA A 276 4.59 -5.23 7.55
N ALA A 277 5.84 -5.02 7.97
CA ALA A 277 6.25 -3.84 8.74
C ALA A 277 5.94 -2.54 7.98
N GLY A 278 6.19 -2.49 6.67
CA GLY A 278 5.95 -1.33 5.80
C GLY A 278 4.50 -0.88 5.79
N ILE A 279 3.57 -1.81 5.61
CA ILE A 279 2.13 -1.52 5.63
C ILE A 279 1.70 -1.10 7.05
N LEU A 280 2.09 -1.85 8.09
CA LEU A 280 1.73 -1.58 9.48
C LEU A 280 2.27 -0.23 9.99
N ALA A 281 3.46 0.19 9.55
CA ALA A 281 4.07 1.46 9.93
C ALA A 281 3.25 2.70 9.54
N LYS A 282 2.32 2.53 8.60
CA LYS A 282 1.52 3.61 8.02
C LYS A 282 0.13 3.70 8.63
N VAL A 283 -0.37 2.62 9.25
CA VAL A 283 -1.63 2.57 10.01
C VAL A 283 -1.60 3.63 11.12
N ASP A 284 -2.67 4.40 11.28
CA ASP A 284 -2.70 5.55 12.22
C ASP A 284 -2.88 5.16 13.71
N ALA A 285 -2.23 4.08 14.13
CA ALA A 285 -2.30 3.48 15.47
C ALA A 285 -0.91 3.51 16.17
N PRO A 286 -0.71 4.34 17.22
CA PRO A 286 0.57 4.47 17.92
C PRO A 286 1.15 3.15 18.45
N GLU A 287 0.29 2.27 18.96
CA GLU A 287 0.63 0.93 19.44
C GLU A 287 1.06 -0.03 18.32
N THR A 288 0.60 0.19 17.09
CA THR A 288 1.06 -0.53 15.90
C THR A 288 2.42 0.00 15.45
N ALA A 289 2.61 1.32 15.46
CA ALA A 289 3.91 1.95 15.21
C ALA A 289 4.98 1.46 16.22
N ASP A 290 4.65 1.41 17.51
CA ASP A 290 5.58 0.92 18.54
C ASP A 290 5.94 -0.56 18.34
N ARG A 291 4.99 -1.42 17.95
CA ARG A 291 5.26 -2.82 17.57
C ARG A 291 6.19 -2.93 16.36
N VAL A 292 5.98 -2.12 15.32
CA VAL A 292 6.84 -2.12 14.13
C VAL A 292 8.26 -1.67 14.46
N ILE A 293 8.41 -0.61 15.25
CA ILE A 293 9.74 -0.11 15.64
C ILE A 293 10.46 -1.12 16.54
N ALA A 294 9.75 -1.77 17.48
CA ALA A 294 10.32 -2.85 18.28
C ALA A 294 10.82 -4.01 17.42
N ALA A 295 10.11 -4.38 16.35
CA ALA A 295 10.56 -5.39 15.39
C ALA A 295 11.79 -4.92 14.57
N LEU A 296 11.83 -3.65 14.13
CA LEU A 296 13.01 -3.08 13.47
C LEU A 296 14.24 -2.98 14.39
N ARG A 297 14.06 -2.82 15.70
CA ARG A 297 15.17 -2.87 16.67
C ARG A 297 15.79 -4.27 16.76
N THR A 298 14.97 -5.32 16.68
CA THR A 298 15.42 -6.70 16.92
C THR A 298 15.85 -7.46 15.66
N ASP A 299 15.18 -7.24 14.53
CA ASP A 299 15.54 -7.85 13.23
C ASP A 299 16.49 -6.93 12.44
N GLU A 300 17.77 -7.30 12.39
CA GLU A 300 18.81 -6.54 11.69
C GLU A 300 18.61 -6.51 10.17
N ALA A 301 18.24 -7.62 9.55
CA ALA A 301 18.04 -7.67 8.11
C ALA A 301 16.85 -6.82 7.67
N MET A 302 15.72 -6.93 8.40
CA MET A 302 14.56 -6.07 8.19
C MET A 302 14.90 -4.59 8.40
N ARG A 303 15.70 -4.27 9.43
CA ARG A 303 16.19 -2.91 9.70
C ARG A 303 17.02 -2.35 8.55
N THR A 304 17.99 -3.10 8.03
CA THR A 304 18.83 -2.66 6.91
C THR A 304 18.00 -2.42 5.65
N LEU A 305 17.03 -3.29 5.34
CA LEU A 305 16.12 -3.11 4.21
C LEU A 305 15.24 -1.86 4.36
N TYR A 306 14.67 -1.62 5.55
CA TYR A 306 13.81 -0.46 5.81
C TYR A 306 14.60 0.87 5.79
N LEU A 307 15.77 0.91 6.44
CA LEU A 307 16.69 2.06 6.41
C LEU A 307 17.11 2.39 4.97
N THR A 308 17.41 1.37 4.16
CA THR A 308 17.75 1.54 2.74
C THR A 308 16.60 2.15 1.96
N ALA A 309 15.37 1.63 2.12
CA ALA A 309 14.19 2.15 1.43
C ALA A 309 13.87 3.61 1.83
N VAL A 310 14.00 3.96 3.12
CA VAL A 310 13.81 5.33 3.60
C VAL A 310 14.92 6.25 3.08
N ALA A 311 16.18 5.84 3.15
CA ALA A 311 17.30 6.62 2.63
C ALA A 311 17.16 6.89 1.12
N SER A 312 16.83 5.88 0.32
CA SER A 312 16.62 6.05 -1.12
C SER A 312 15.48 7.03 -1.40
N ARG A 313 14.29 6.83 -0.79
CA ARG A 313 13.11 7.70 -1.00
C ARG A 313 13.33 9.14 -0.53
N VAL A 314 13.83 9.34 0.69
CA VAL A 314 13.90 10.67 1.34
C VAL A 314 15.04 11.52 0.78
N LEU A 315 16.15 10.88 0.38
CA LEU A 315 17.34 11.58 -0.09
C LEU A 315 17.49 11.58 -1.63
N GLY A 316 16.70 10.77 -2.34
CA GLY A 316 16.88 10.54 -3.78
C GLY A 316 18.16 9.79 -4.11
N LEU A 317 18.60 8.90 -3.20
CA LEU A 317 19.82 8.10 -3.37
C LEU A 317 19.54 6.84 -4.17
N SER A 318 20.50 6.44 -5.00
CA SER A 318 20.47 5.13 -5.62
C SER A 318 20.52 4.02 -4.57
N TRP A 319 19.93 2.87 -4.85
CA TRP A 319 19.79 1.77 -3.88
C TRP A 319 21.16 1.33 -3.32
N ALA A 320 22.21 1.36 -4.14
CA ALA A 320 23.58 1.04 -3.71
C ALA A 320 24.14 2.05 -2.70
N LEU A 321 23.91 3.35 -2.90
CA LEU A 321 24.33 4.40 -1.95
C LEU A 321 23.47 4.39 -0.68
N ALA A 322 22.17 4.08 -0.83
CA ALA A 322 21.25 3.95 0.29
C ALA A 322 21.63 2.77 1.22
N ILE A 323 22.08 1.62 0.67
CA ILE A 323 22.63 0.50 1.45
C ILE A 323 23.87 0.95 2.24
N GLN A 324 24.83 1.61 1.58
CA GLN A 324 26.06 2.07 2.24
C GLN A 324 25.76 3.02 3.41
N LEU A 325 24.77 3.90 3.24
CA LEU A 325 24.32 4.80 4.31
C LEU A 325 23.58 4.04 5.43
N ALA A 326 22.69 3.10 5.09
CA ALA A 326 21.98 2.25 6.06
C ALA A 326 22.94 1.37 6.90
N GLN A 327 24.11 1.04 6.34
CA GLN A 327 25.21 0.33 7.01
C GLN A 327 26.20 1.27 7.74
N GLY A 328 25.89 2.56 7.88
CA GLY A 328 26.75 3.54 8.55
C GLY A 328 28.09 3.82 7.85
N SER A 329 28.26 3.38 6.59
CA SER A 329 29.50 3.49 5.83
C SER A 329 29.60 4.77 4.99
N SER A 330 28.67 5.73 5.17
CA SER A 330 28.60 6.97 4.39
C SER A 330 28.16 8.15 5.27
N VAL A 331 28.66 9.35 4.94
CA VAL A 331 28.36 10.60 5.67
C VAL A 331 27.34 11.42 4.89
N VAL A 332 26.28 11.89 5.56
CA VAL A 332 25.27 12.75 4.91
C VAL A 332 25.67 14.22 4.93
N GLY A 333 25.54 14.88 3.78
CA GLY A 333 25.72 16.32 3.66
C GLY A 333 24.69 17.13 4.49
N PRO A 334 24.88 18.45 4.65
CA PRO A 334 23.94 19.32 5.35
C PRO A 334 22.50 19.24 4.82
N GLU A 335 22.33 19.26 3.50
CA GLU A 335 21.01 19.19 2.85
C GLU A 335 20.30 17.85 3.14
N ALA A 336 21.03 16.73 3.04
CA ALA A 336 20.49 15.40 3.31
C ALA A 336 20.05 15.25 4.78
N ALA A 337 20.81 15.80 5.73
CA ALA A 337 20.37 15.85 7.13
C ALA A 337 19.09 16.68 7.33
N LEU A 338 18.92 17.79 6.60
CA LEU A 338 17.68 18.57 6.70
C LEU A 338 16.48 17.80 6.14
N LYS A 339 16.63 17.06 5.04
CA LYS A 339 15.57 16.18 4.49
C LYS A 339 15.17 15.08 5.48
N LEU A 340 16.14 14.40 6.11
CA LEU A 340 15.86 13.41 7.17
C LEU A 340 15.19 14.07 8.39
N ALA A 341 15.61 15.26 8.78
CA ALA A 341 15.03 15.99 9.91
C ALA A 341 13.60 16.48 9.62
N GLU A 342 13.27 16.79 8.37
CA GLU A 342 11.89 17.08 7.94
C GLU A 342 11.00 15.84 7.95
N GLU A 343 11.52 14.69 7.50
CA GLU A 343 10.82 13.40 7.52
C GLU A 343 10.42 12.96 8.95
N LEU A 344 11.10 13.45 10.01
CA LEU A 344 10.68 13.25 11.41
C LEU A 344 9.27 13.79 11.72
N ARG A 345 8.68 14.59 10.84
CA ARG A 345 7.31 15.10 10.96
C ARG A 345 6.33 14.44 10.00
N ASN A 346 6.75 13.42 9.25
CA ASN A 346 5.88 12.69 8.32
C ASN A 346 4.75 11.98 9.10
N PRO A 347 3.48 12.42 8.99
CA PRO A 347 2.40 11.83 9.76
C PRO A 347 1.93 10.48 9.21
N ARG A 348 2.38 10.09 8.01
CA ARG A 348 1.89 8.92 7.27
C ARG A 348 2.72 7.64 7.45
N ASP A 349 3.92 7.69 8.02
CA ASP A 349 4.82 6.52 8.16
C ASP A 349 5.68 6.67 9.42
N ALA A 350 5.32 5.96 10.49
CA ALA A 350 5.99 6.06 11.79
C ALA A 350 7.38 5.41 11.80
N ALA A 351 7.58 4.35 11.00
CA ALA A 351 8.88 3.71 10.83
C ALA A 351 9.83 4.58 9.98
N ALA A 352 9.32 5.39 9.05
CA ALA A 352 10.14 6.39 8.36
C ALA A 352 10.64 7.46 9.33
N ARG A 353 9.81 7.95 10.26
CA ARG A 353 10.25 8.86 11.34
C ARG A 353 11.36 8.23 12.18
N TRP A 354 11.20 6.97 12.57
CA TRP A 354 12.22 6.20 13.29
C TRP A 354 13.53 6.06 12.50
N CYS A 355 13.44 5.60 11.25
CA CYS A 355 14.59 5.40 10.36
C CYS A 355 15.37 6.70 10.15
N SER A 356 14.67 7.81 9.93
CA SER A 356 15.30 9.12 9.76
C SER A 356 16.06 9.57 11.01
N ALA A 357 15.56 9.27 12.22
CA ALA A 357 16.30 9.52 13.46
C ALA A 357 17.57 8.65 13.56
N VAL A 358 17.49 7.37 13.21
CA VAL A 358 18.66 6.46 13.15
C VAL A 358 19.71 6.94 12.14
N LEU A 359 19.28 7.34 10.93
CA LEU A 359 20.17 7.86 9.88
C LEU A 359 20.83 9.20 10.28
N LEU A 360 20.11 10.07 10.99
CA LEU A 360 20.67 11.32 11.54
C LEU A 360 21.74 11.06 12.62
N HIS A 361 21.57 10.03 13.45
CA HIS A 361 22.57 9.61 14.42
C HIS A 361 23.82 9.04 13.71
N ALA A 362 23.63 8.06 12.83
CA ALA A 362 24.71 7.40 12.10
C ALA A 362 25.60 8.38 11.33
N ALA A 363 25.00 9.45 10.78
CA ALA A 363 25.72 10.50 10.07
C ALA A 363 26.25 11.65 10.96
N ASN A 364 26.19 11.53 12.28
CA ASN A 364 26.63 12.53 13.27
C ASN A 364 26.04 13.94 13.04
N ALA A 365 24.80 14.01 12.52
CA ALA A 365 24.18 15.24 12.06
C ALA A 365 23.49 16.04 13.19
N THR A 366 23.31 15.43 14.36
CA THR A 366 22.62 15.99 15.55
C THR A 366 23.31 17.18 16.19
N SER A 367 24.60 17.35 15.94
CA SER A 367 25.36 18.53 16.37
C SER A 367 24.83 19.84 15.75
N ARG A 368 24.12 19.77 14.61
CA ARG A 368 23.60 20.92 13.86
C ARG A 368 22.32 21.47 14.50
N GLU A 369 22.31 22.74 14.86
CA GLU A 369 21.16 23.40 15.52
C GLU A 369 19.83 23.27 14.75
N ALA A 370 19.86 23.35 13.42
CA ALA A 370 18.66 23.15 12.60
C ALA A 370 18.07 21.73 12.74
N VAL A 371 18.92 20.70 12.90
CA VAL A 371 18.47 19.32 13.17
C VAL A 371 17.89 19.22 14.58
N LYS A 372 18.56 19.78 15.60
CA LYS A 372 18.04 19.81 16.98
C LYS A 372 16.67 20.48 17.07
N ALA A 373 16.50 21.61 16.38
CA ALA A 373 15.23 22.34 16.33
C ALA A 373 14.11 21.49 15.71
N ALA A 374 14.37 20.82 14.59
CA ALA A 374 13.41 19.93 13.92
C ALA A 374 13.05 18.69 14.77
N VAL A 375 14.03 18.06 15.43
CA VAL A 375 13.79 16.95 16.37
C VAL A 375 12.95 17.41 17.56
N THR A 376 13.24 18.59 18.11
CA THR A 376 12.49 19.19 19.22
C THR A 376 11.05 19.54 18.82
N ASP A 377 10.82 19.92 17.56
CA ASP A 377 9.49 20.17 17.00
C ASP A 377 8.69 18.87 16.83
N ALA A 378 9.32 17.83 16.25
CA ALA A 378 8.71 16.51 16.09
C ALA A 378 8.31 15.86 17.43
N LEU A 379 9.17 15.96 18.45
CA LEU A 379 8.90 15.47 19.81
C LEU A 379 7.61 16.01 20.45
N ARG A 380 7.13 17.19 20.04
CA ARG A 380 5.89 17.79 20.58
C ARG A 380 4.62 17.20 19.97
N THR A 381 4.72 16.53 18.82
CA THR A 381 3.56 16.04 18.05
C THR A 381 3.56 14.52 17.84
N GLU A 382 4.68 13.84 18.14
CA GLU A 382 4.77 12.39 18.11
C GLU A 382 3.90 11.72 19.20
N ARG A 383 3.26 10.60 18.82
CA ARG A 383 2.40 9.77 19.69
C ARG A 383 3.00 8.39 19.98
N ALA A 384 3.85 7.86 19.10
CA ALA A 384 4.48 6.55 19.28
C ALA A 384 5.61 6.62 20.32
N ALA A 385 5.55 5.80 21.37
CA ALA A 385 6.48 5.86 22.49
C ALA A 385 7.91 5.43 22.09
N GLU A 386 8.07 4.55 21.12
CA GLU A 386 9.36 4.18 20.54
C GLU A 386 9.99 5.34 19.77
N ASN A 387 9.21 6.12 19.02
CA ASN A 387 9.72 7.31 18.32
C ASN A 387 10.11 8.41 19.31
N LEU A 388 9.28 8.67 20.33
CA LEU A 388 9.64 9.61 21.41
C LEU A 388 10.98 9.23 22.07
N ARG A 389 11.18 7.95 22.39
CA ARG A 389 12.45 7.45 22.95
C ARG A 389 13.62 7.58 21.97
N THR A 390 13.40 7.30 20.69
CA THR A 390 14.40 7.40 19.61
C THR A 390 14.84 8.85 19.38
N MET A 391 13.89 9.79 19.33
CA MET A 391 14.17 11.22 19.20
C MET A 391 14.84 11.81 20.46
N ALA A 392 14.48 11.33 21.65
CA ALA A 392 15.14 11.73 22.90
C ALA A 392 16.60 11.21 22.95
N ALA A 393 16.85 9.95 22.56
CA ALA A 393 18.20 9.40 22.43
C ALA A 393 19.04 10.22 21.44
N LEU A 394 18.45 10.56 20.29
CA LEU A 394 19.07 11.37 19.25
C LEU A 394 19.53 12.75 19.77
N LEU A 395 18.69 13.46 20.53
CA LEU A 395 19.06 14.73 21.17
C LEU A 395 20.14 14.58 22.25
N ALA A 396 20.14 13.46 22.98
CA ALA A 396 21.16 13.14 23.98
C ALA A 396 22.51 12.70 23.36
N GLY A 397 22.58 12.53 22.03
CA GLY A 397 23.75 11.97 21.35
C GLY A 397 23.95 10.47 21.58
N ALA A 398 22.98 9.79 22.19
CA ALA A 398 22.99 8.35 22.39
C ALA A 398 22.53 7.62 21.11
N ASP A 399 22.99 6.39 20.93
CA ASP A 399 22.56 5.55 19.82
C ASP A 399 21.06 5.22 19.94
N PRO A 400 20.22 5.60 18.95
CA PRO A 400 18.80 5.31 18.99
C PRO A 400 18.45 3.83 18.87
N ILE A 401 19.38 2.94 18.47
CA ILE A 401 19.14 1.49 18.34
C ILE A 401 19.29 0.77 19.69
N THR A 402 20.36 1.03 20.45
CA THR A 402 20.68 0.31 21.71
C THR A 402 19.91 0.76 22.95
N THR A 403 19.33 1.96 22.93
CA THR A 403 18.80 2.69 24.12
C THR A 403 17.64 2.05 24.91
N THR A 404 17.15 0.88 24.53
CA THR A 404 16.03 0.17 25.20
C THR A 404 16.35 -1.22 25.76
N ALA A 405 17.42 -1.89 25.32
CA ALA A 405 17.64 -3.30 25.66
C ALA A 405 18.34 -3.57 27.01
N GLU A 406 19.19 -2.64 27.46
CA GLU A 406 20.14 -2.90 28.56
C GLU A 406 19.69 -2.41 29.95
N ARG A 407 18.54 -1.74 30.08
CA ARG A 407 18.04 -1.22 31.38
C ARG A 407 16.95 -2.07 32.04
N SER A 408 16.62 -3.21 31.45
CA SER A 408 15.57 -4.14 31.92
C SER A 408 16.10 -5.57 32.11
N ARG A 409 17.42 -5.72 32.23
CA ARG A 409 18.15 -6.90 32.68
C ARG A 409 19.09 -6.49 33.81
#